data_AF-A0A7C3H3W6-F1
#
_entry.id   AF-A0A7C3H3W6-F1
#
_cell.length_a   1.000
_cell.length_b   1.000
_cell.length_c   1.000
_cell.angle_alpha   90.00
_cell.angle_beta   90.00
_cell.angle_gamma   90.00
#
_symmetry.space_group_name_H-M   'P 1'
#
loop_
_entity.id
_entity.type
_entity.pdbx_description
1 polymer ?
#
loop_
_entity_poly.entity_id
_entity_poly.type
_entity_poly.pdbx_seq_one_letter_code
_entity_poly.pdbx_strand_id
1 'polypeptide(L)'
;MEQKWILLDDHPDEDVRRLATELNMPPVLVKVLFNRGVRSYDEAKRFFRPELSSLNDPFDLPQMDVAASRLLEAVRKGERVLIYGDYDVDGITSVALLYRFLRKLGVPADFYVPDRIAEGYGLSEQGVREAVSRGAQLLITVDCGVTAHKEVALARQLGLDVIVTDHHEPGDELPQANAVIDPKRKDSTYPFKELAGVGVAFKLLQALVHLTRSSTDDLHEGLDLVAIGTAADIVPLVDENRTLVKMGLERLSRTPNVGLRALLEVAGLARKEITTGHIVFILAPRINSVGRLGSAERAVHLLITSNAQQARNIASILDSENRQRKSIDEQTFREA
;
A
#
# COMPACT_ATOMS: atom_id res chain seq x y z
N MET A 1 24.96 24.98 -5.94
CA MET A 1 23.60 25.42 -5.57
C MET A 1 23.71 26.25 -4.32
N GLU A 2 23.22 27.50 -4.35
CA GLU A 2 23.08 28.31 -3.13
C GLU A 2 21.85 27.82 -2.35
N GLN A 3 22.02 27.54 -1.06
CA GLN A 3 20.90 27.19 -0.18
C GLN A 3 20.17 28.47 0.23
N LYS A 4 18.84 28.51 0.06
CA LYS A 4 17.99 29.63 0.48
C LYS A 4 17.25 29.28 1.76
N TRP A 5 17.39 30.10 2.78
CA TRP A 5 16.62 30.00 4.02
C TRP A 5 15.27 30.70 3.84
N ILE A 6 14.18 30.00 4.14
CA ILE A 6 12.81 30.51 4.02
C ILE A 6 12.12 30.31 5.36
N LEU A 7 11.67 31.39 5.97
CA LEU A 7 10.80 31.35 7.14
C LEU A 7 9.34 31.33 6.68
N LEU A 8 8.60 30.31 7.12
CA LEU A 8 7.16 30.21 6.91
C LEU A 8 6.45 30.85 8.13
N ASP A 9 5.92 32.05 7.95
CA ASP A 9 5.25 32.86 9.00
C ASP A 9 4.08 33.68 8.42
N ASP A 10 3.35 33.11 7.45
CA ASP A 10 2.27 33.77 6.71
C ASP A 10 0.87 33.62 7.35
N HIS A 11 0.82 33.12 8.59
CA HIS A 11 -0.42 32.84 9.32
C HIS A 11 -0.80 33.97 10.31
N PRO A 12 -2.09 34.37 10.41
CA PRO A 12 -2.53 35.44 11.31
C PRO A 12 -2.23 35.13 12.78
N ASP A 13 -1.55 36.05 13.46
CA ASP A 13 -1.19 35.93 14.87
C ASP A 13 -2.40 35.69 15.81
N GLU A 14 -3.57 36.21 15.43
CA GLU A 14 -4.81 36.00 16.18
C GLU A 14 -5.29 34.55 16.11
N ASP A 15 -5.26 33.92 14.92
CA ASP A 15 -5.66 32.52 14.74
C ASP A 15 -4.70 31.58 15.48
N VAL A 16 -3.40 31.88 15.44
CA VAL A 16 -2.38 31.15 16.20
C VAL A 16 -2.63 31.25 17.70
N ARG A 17 -2.91 32.44 18.22
CA ARG A 17 -3.23 32.63 19.65
C ARG A 17 -4.50 31.90 20.05
N ARG A 18 -5.56 31.97 19.24
CA ARG A 18 -6.83 31.26 19.49
C ARG A 18 -6.59 29.75 19.61
N LEU A 19 -5.96 29.13 18.61
CA LEU A 19 -5.72 27.69 18.63
C LEU A 19 -4.72 27.29 19.73
N ALA A 20 -3.74 28.14 20.05
CA ALA A 20 -2.83 27.91 21.17
C ALA A 20 -3.57 27.84 22.52
N THR A 21 -4.55 28.72 22.74
CA THR A 21 -5.41 28.66 23.92
C THR A 21 -6.28 27.41 23.92
N GLU A 22 -6.94 27.08 22.81
CA GLU A 22 -7.81 25.89 22.70
C GLU A 22 -7.06 24.57 22.93
N LEU A 23 -5.84 24.45 22.41
CA LEU A 23 -5.00 23.26 22.56
C LEU A 23 -4.17 23.25 23.85
N ASN A 24 -4.14 24.36 24.60
CA ASN A 24 -3.22 24.57 25.72
C ASN A 24 -1.76 24.30 25.32
N MET A 25 -1.32 24.90 24.21
CA MET A 25 0.03 24.72 23.64
C MET A 25 0.75 26.07 23.46
N PRO A 26 2.10 26.10 23.52
CA PRO A 26 2.86 27.29 23.17
C PRO A 26 2.57 27.76 21.72
N PRO A 27 2.40 29.07 21.46
CA PRO A 27 2.13 29.62 20.12
C PRO A 27 3.14 29.18 19.06
N VAL A 28 4.41 29.01 19.41
CA VAL A 28 5.45 28.53 18.49
C VAL A 28 5.16 27.13 17.95
N LEU A 29 4.58 26.23 18.76
CA LEU A 29 4.19 24.90 18.30
C LEU A 29 2.96 24.97 17.40
N VAL A 30 2.04 25.90 17.66
CA VAL A 30 0.88 26.15 16.80
C VAL A 30 1.29 26.73 15.45
N LYS A 31 2.26 27.64 15.39
CA LYS A 31 2.85 28.10 14.10
C LYS A 31 3.36 26.92 13.27
N VAL A 32 4.05 25.97 13.92
CA VAL A 32 4.50 24.73 13.26
C VAL A 32 3.33 23.86 12.78
N LEU A 33 2.22 23.78 13.53
CA LEU A 33 1.00 23.07 13.09
C LEU A 33 0.35 23.75 11.88
N PHE A 34 0.25 25.07 11.88
CA PHE A 34 -0.25 25.85 10.74
C PHE A 34 0.57 25.60 9.47
N ASN A 35 1.90 25.55 9.61
CA ASN A 35 2.83 25.21 8.53
C ASN A 35 2.69 23.75 8.03
N ARG A 36 1.98 22.90 8.77
CA ARG A 36 1.61 21.53 8.38
C ARG A 36 0.13 21.40 7.96
N GLY A 37 -0.58 22.52 7.79
CA GLY A 37 -1.99 22.54 7.40
C GLY A 37 -2.97 22.22 8.53
N VAL A 38 -2.52 22.12 9.79
CA VAL A 38 -3.38 21.88 10.96
C VAL A 38 -3.77 23.23 11.57
N ARG A 39 -4.99 23.68 11.30
CA ARG A 39 -5.44 25.06 11.57
C ARG A 39 -6.66 25.15 12.51
N SER A 40 -7.22 24.02 12.90
CA SER A 40 -8.37 23.92 13.82
C SER A 40 -8.14 22.91 14.94
N TYR A 41 -8.94 23.00 15.99
CA TYR A 41 -8.92 22.04 17.09
C TYR A 41 -9.18 20.60 16.62
N ASP A 42 -10.17 20.41 15.73
CA ASP A 42 -10.53 19.08 15.23
C ASP A 42 -9.44 18.47 14.33
N GLU A 43 -8.80 19.28 13.49
CA GLU A 43 -7.62 18.84 12.74
C GLU A 43 -6.46 18.46 13.68
N ALA A 44 -6.21 19.26 14.73
CA ALA A 44 -5.17 18.97 15.70
C ALA A 44 -5.47 17.70 16.50
N LYS A 45 -6.74 17.49 16.89
CA LYS A 45 -7.20 16.27 17.54
C LYS A 45 -6.95 15.05 16.65
N ARG A 46 -7.38 15.08 15.38
CA ARG A 46 -7.13 14.01 14.40
C ARG A 46 -5.62 13.79 14.18
N PHE A 47 -4.83 14.86 14.15
CA PHE A 47 -3.39 14.80 13.95
C PHE A 47 -2.65 14.11 15.12
N PHE A 48 -3.01 14.43 16.37
CA PHE A 48 -2.36 13.87 17.57
C PHE A 48 -2.97 12.55 18.04
N ARG A 49 -4.24 12.30 17.71
CA ARG A 49 -4.99 11.10 18.09
C ARG A 49 -5.65 10.48 16.85
N PRO A 50 -4.85 9.93 15.92
CA PRO A 50 -5.41 9.23 14.77
C PRO A 50 -6.15 7.97 15.23
N GLU A 51 -7.36 7.76 14.70
CA GLU A 51 -8.23 6.62 15.01
C GLU A 51 -8.75 6.02 13.71
N LEU A 52 -8.84 4.68 13.63
CA LEU A 52 -9.34 3.99 12.43
C LEU A 52 -10.79 4.34 12.08
N SER A 53 -11.58 4.74 13.09
CA SER A 53 -12.95 5.26 12.92
C SER A 53 -13.00 6.61 12.18
N SER A 54 -11.87 7.31 12.05
CA SER A 54 -11.78 8.59 11.33
C SER A 54 -11.40 8.43 9.86
N LEU A 55 -11.21 7.19 9.38
CA LEU A 55 -10.96 6.94 7.96
C LEU A 55 -12.21 7.28 7.13
N ASN A 56 -12.01 7.80 5.92
CA ASN A 56 -13.10 8.14 5.01
C ASN A 56 -13.85 6.88 4.56
N ASP A 57 -15.13 7.03 4.24
CA ASP A 57 -15.97 5.94 3.75
C ASP A 57 -15.37 5.39 2.44
N PRO A 58 -15.05 4.09 2.34
CA PRO A 58 -14.51 3.54 1.11
C PRO A 58 -15.46 3.71 -0.09
N PHE A 59 -16.77 3.81 0.11
CA PHE A 59 -17.74 3.97 -0.98
C PHE A 59 -17.75 5.38 -1.61
N ASP A 60 -17.04 6.34 -1.01
CA ASP A 60 -16.78 7.65 -1.63
C ASP A 60 -15.71 7.56 -2.73
N LEU A 61 -14.95 6.45 -2.81
CA LEU A 61 -14.08 6.17 -3.96
C LEU A 61 -14.92 5.75 -5.17
N PRO A 62 -14.63 6.29 -6.37
CA PRO A 62 -15.41 6.00 -7.55
C PRO A 62 -15.35 4.51 -7.90
N GLN A 63 -16.52 3.93 -8.23
CA GLN A 63 -16.71 2.51 -8.57
C GLN A 63 -16.34 1.49 -7.47
N MET A 64 -16.12 1.94 -6.22
CA MET A 64 -15.85 1.03 -5.12
C MET A 64 -17.02 0.06 -4.84
N ASP A 65 -18.25 0.54 -4.95
CA ASP A 65 -19.47 -0.27 -4.83
C ASP A 65 -19.53 -1.42 -5.86
N VAL A 66 -19.18 -1.12 -7.11
CA VAL A 66 -19.10 -2.10 -8.21
C VAL A 66 -17.99 -3.12 -7.93
N ALA A 67 -16.79 -2.66 -7.57
CA ALA A 67 -15.65 -3.51 -7.28
C ALA A 67 -15.90 -4.44 -6.09
N ALA A 68 -16.38 -3.90 -4.96
CA ALA A 68 -16.65 -4.65 -3.75
C ALA A 68 -17.77 -5.67 -3.97
N SER A 69 -18.81 -5.32 -4.74
CA SER A 69 -19.89 -6.25 -5.10
C SER A 69 -19.39 -7.39 -5.97
N ARG A 70 -18.54 -7.11 -6.96
CA ARG A 70 -17.95 -8.14 -7.82
C ARG A 70 -17.00 -9.07 -7.05
N LEU A 71 -16.21 -8.53 -6.13
CA LEU A 71 -15.35 -9.31 -5.26
C LEU A 71 -16.18 -10.19 -4.31
N LEU A 72 -17.27 -9.66 -3.74
CA LEU A 72 -18.20 -10.44 -2.92
C LEU A 72 -18.85 -11.59 -3.69
N GLU A 73 -19.16 -11.39 -4.97
CA GLU A 73 -19.64 -12.45 -5.84
C GLU A 73 -18.60 -13.55 -6.03
N ALA A 74 -17.32 -13.19 -6.28
CA ALA A 74 -16.24 -14.17 -6.36
C ALA A 74 -16.10 -14.98 -5.06
N VAL A 75 -16.19 -14.30 -3.91
CA VAL A 75 -16.18 -14.94 -2.58
C VAL A 75 -17.34 -15.95 -2.45
N ARG A 76 -18.57 -15.55 -2.79
CA ARG A 76 -19.76 -16.40 -2.66
C ARG A 76 -19.76 -17.60 -3.58
N LYS A 77 -19.24 -17.44 -4.81
CA LYS A 77 -19.18 -18.50 -5.82
C LYS A 77 -17.94 -19.37 -5.71
N GLY A 78 -16.98 -19.01 -4.85
CA GLY A 78 -15.69 -19.70 -4.78
C GLY A 78 -14.88 -19.55 -6.06
N GLU A 79 -15.01 -18.42 -6.75
CA GLU A 79 -14.24 -18.12 -7.96
C GLU A 79 -12.76 -17.97 -7.61
N ARG A 80 -11.90 -18.41 -8.53
CA ARG A 80 -10.46 -18.18 -8.44
C ARG A 80 -10.16 -16.73 -8.77
N VAL A 81 -9.46 -16.09 -7.85
CA VAL A 81 -9.03 -14.69 -7.97
C VAL A 81 -7.53 -14.68 -8.19
N LEU A 82 -7.06 -14.00 -9.24
CA LEU A 82 -5.64 -13.68 -9.39
C LEU A 82 -5.40 -12.22 -8.99
N ILE A 83 -4.52 -12.00 -8.03
CA ILE A 83 -4.07 -10.68 -7.63
C ILE A 83 -2.79 -10.35 -8.39
N TYR A 84 -2.81 -9.31 -9.21
CA TYR A 84 -1.67 -8.83 -9.97
C TYR A 84 -1.13 -7.58 -9.31
N GLY A 85 0.12 -7.58 -8.84
CA GLY A 85 0.71 -6.39 -8.23
C GLY A 85 1.97 -5.93 -8.93
N ASP A 86 2.41 -4.71 -8.64
CA ASP A 86 3.72 -4.24 -9.06
C ASP A 86 4.87 -4.90 -8.26
N TYR A 87 6.09 -4.79 -8.79
CA TYR A 87 7.30 -5.40 -8.23
C TYR A 87 7.92 -4.61 -7.08
N ASP A 88 7.48 -3.38 -6.80
CA ASP A 88 8.00 -2.59 -5.71
C ASP A 88 7.35 -2.94 -4.35
N VAL A 89 7.72 -2.22 -3.29
CA VAL A 89 7.27 -2.55 -1.94
C VAL A 89 5.77 -2.33 -1.75
N ASP A 90 5.19 -1.32 -2.41
CA ASP A 90 3.78 -1.02 -2.28
C ASP A 90 2.94 -2.09 -3.00
N GLY A 91 3.29 -2.42 -4.24
CA GLY A 91 2.70 -3.55 -4.98
C GLY A 91 2.84 -4.88 -4.24
N ILE A 92 4.04 -5.22 -3.76
CA ILE A 92 4.31 -6.46 -3.00
C ILE A 92 3.44 -6.55 -1.74
N THR A 93 3.34 -5.46 -0.98
CA THR A 93 2.53 -5.45 0.25
C THR A 93 1.04 -5.45 -0.03
N SER A 94 0.59 -4.82 -1.11
CA SER A 94 -0.78 -4.87 -1.61
C SER A 94 -1.21 -6.29 -2.00
N VAL A 95 -0.36 -7.00 -2.74
CA VAL A 95 -0.58 -8.41 -3.09
C VAL A 95 -0.70 -9.24 -1.82
N ALA A 96 0.25 -9.10 -0.89
CA ALA A 96 0.25 -9.86 0.35
C ALA A 96 -1.00 -9.56 1.20
N LEU A 97 -1.45 -8.30 1.25
CA LEU A 97 -2.63 -7.87 1.98
C LEU A 97 -3.90 -8.55 1.44
N LEU A 98 -4.19 -8.40 0.14
CA LEU A 98 -5.35 -9.01 -0.49
C LEU A 98 -5.29 -10.54 -0.41
N TYR A 99 -4.12 -11.14 -0.69
CA TYR A 99 -3.96 -12.58 -0.70
C TYR A 99 -4.30 -13.18 0.66
N ARG A 100 -3.71 -12.64 1.74
CA ARG A 100 -3.94 -13.14 3.10
C ARG A 100 -5.41 -13.02 3.51
N PHE A 101 -6.04 -11.89 3.19
CA PHE A 101 -7.44 -11.65 3.53
C PHE A 101 -8.38 -12.60 2.77
N LEU A 102 -8.21 -12.72 1.45
CA LEU A 102 -9.03 -13.61 0.62
C LEU A 102 -8.85 -15.08 0.98
N ARG A 103 -7.63 -15.53 1.27
CA ARG A 103 -7.39 -16.91 1.75
C ARG A 103 -8.06 -17.18 3.09
N LYS A 104 -8.13 -16.20 3.99
CA LYS A 104 -8.86 -16.32 5.28
C LYS A 104 -10.37 -16.48 5.07
N LEU A 105 -10.92 -15.85 4.04
CA LEU A 105 -12.30 -16.03 3.60
C LEU A 105 -12.54 -17.33 2.80
N GLY A 106 -11.53 -18.17 2.61
CA GLY A 106 -11.64 -19.42 1.86
C GLY A 106 -11.66 -19.25 0.34
N VAL A 107 -11.35 -18.06 -0.17
CA VAL A 107 -11.28 -17.81 -1.62
C VAL A 107 -10.04 -18.49 -2.22
N PRO A 108 -10.15 -19.18 -3.37
CA PRO A 108 -9.00 -19.62 -4.14
C PRO A 108 -8.24 -18.43 -4.75
N ALA A 109 -7.44 -17.75 -3.93
CA ALA A 109 -6.59 -16.66 -4.38
C ALA A 109 -5.21 -17.17 -4.81
N ASP A 110 -4.74 -16.68 -5.96
CA ASP A 110 -3.38 -16.75 -6.48
C ASP A 110 -2.84 -15.33 -6.69
N PHE A 111 -1.55 -15.19 -6.95
CA PHE A 111 -0.96 -13.89 -7.30
C PHE A 111 0.03 -13.99 -8.45
N TYR A 112 0.32 -12.85 -9.05
CA TYR A 112 1.36 -12.65 -10.04
C TYR A 112 2.04 -11.30 -9.79
N VAL A 113 3.37 -11.28 -9.89
CA VAL A 113 4.17 -10.06 -9.85
C VAL A 113 5.08 -10.07 -11.08
N PRO A 114 5.03 -9.05 -11.96
CA PRO A 114 5.76 -9.07 -13.20
C PRO A 114 7.28 -9.00 -12.98
N ASP A 115 8.01 -9.59 -13.91
CA ASP A 115 9.45 -9.36 -13.99
C ASP A 115 9.73 -7.98 -14.59
N ARG A 116 10.32 -7.09 -13.80
CA ARG A 116 10.63 -5.71 -14.21
C ARG A 116 11.48 -5.62 -15.48
N ILE A 117 12.40 -6.57 -15.70
CA ILE A 117 13.34 -6.53 -16.81
C ILE A 117 12.69 -7.11 -18.08
N ALA A 118 11.96 -8.22 -17.94
CA ALA A 118 11.37 -8.92 -19.07
C ALA A 118 10.02 -8.34 -19.51
N GLU A 119 9.17 -7.91 -18.56
CA GLU A 119 7.80 -7.47 -18.81
C GLU A 119 7.62 -5.96 -18.67
N GLY A 120 8.51 -5.29 -17.95
CA GLY A 120 8.42 -3.86 -17.68
C GLY A 120 7.53 -3.55 -16.47
N TYR A 121 6.92 -2.37 -16.48
CA TYR A 121 6.06 -1.87 -15.40
C TYR A 121 4.58 -1.90 -15.81
N GLY A 122 3.70 -2.21 -14.86
CA GLY A 122 2.26 -2.27 -15.04
C GLY A 122 1.73 -3.66 -15.42
N LEU A 123 0.43 -3.72 -15.72
CA LEU A 123 -0.22 -4.96 -16.17
C LEU A 123 0.35 -5.40 -17.52
N SER A 124 0.84 -6.64 -17.61
CA SER A 124 1.43 -7.21 -18.83
C SER A 124 0.48 -8.20 -19.51
N GLU A 125 0.63 -8.36 -20.84
CA GLU A 125 -0.07 -9.42 -21.59
C GLU A 125 0.26 -10.82 -21.05
N GLN A 126 1.53 -11.05 -20.68
CA GLN A 126 1.97 -12.33 -20.11
C GLN A 126 1.24 -12.64 -18.80
N GLY A 127 1.14 -11.66 -17.89
CA GLY A 127 0.41 -11.82 -16.64
C GLY A 127 -1.09 -12.05 -16.84
N VAL A 128 -1.70 -11.37 -17.81
CA VAL A 128 -3.11 -11.63 -18.20
C VAL A 128 -3.28 -13.07 -18.68
N ARG A 129 -2.39 -13.56 -19.56
CA ARG A 129 -2.44 -14.94 -20.06
C ARG A 129 -2.20 -15.95 -18.95
N GLU A 130 -1.35 -15.63 -17.98
CA GLU A 130 -1.11 -16.46 -16.80
C GLU A 130 -2.34 -16.52 -15.87
N ALA A 131 -3.08 -15.41 -15.73
CA ALA A 131 -4.36 -15.42 -15.03
C ALA A 131 -5.35 -16.41 -15.66
N VAL A 132 -5.46 -16.37 -17.00
CA VAL A 132 -6.32 -17.28 -17.77
C VAL A 132 -5.84 -18.73 -17.67
N SER A 133 -4.52 -18.98 -17.78
CA SER A 133 -3.93 -20.32 -17.72
C SER A 133 -4.20 -21.02 -16.39
N ARG A 134 -4.22 -20.24 -15.29
CA ARG A 134 -4.56 -20.70 -13.94
C ARG A 134 -6.07 -20.85 -13.71
N GLY A 135 -6.89 -20.46 -14.69
CA GLY A 135 -8.34 -20.54 -14.62
C GLY A 135 -8.95 -19.53 -13.66
N ALA A 136 -8.32 -18.35 -13.51
CA ALA A 136 -8.92 -17.25 -12.78
C ALA A 136 -10.20 -16.77 -13.49
N GLN A 137 -11.19 -16.35 -12.73
CA GLN A 137 -12.39 -15.67 -13.24
C GLN A 137 -12.36 -14.18 -12.96
N LEU A 138 -11.62 -13.78 -11.92
CA LEU A 138 -11.44 -12.38 -11.52
C LEU A 138 -9.95 -12.06 -11.41
N LEU A 139 -9.52 -11.04 -12.14
CA LEU A 139 -8.22 -10.39 -12.03
C LEU A 139 -8.37 -9.11 -11.21
N ILE A 140 -7.59 -8.94 -10.16
CA ILE A 140 -7.51 -7.70 -9.39
C ILE A 140 -6.11 -7.14 -9.51
N THR A 141 -5.95 -6.00 -10.16
CA THR A 141 -4.66 -5.31 -10.15
C THR A 141 -4.54 -4.45 -8.89
N VAL A 142 -3.36 -4.44 -8.28
CA VAL A 142 -3.02 -3.59 -7.15
C VAL A 142 -1.78 -2.78 -7.49
N ASP A 143 -1.81 -1.49 -7.15
CA ASP A 143 -0.69 -0.58 -7.37
C ASP A 143 -0.26 -0.45 -8.85
N CYS A 144 -1.16 -0.79 -9.76
CA CYS A 144 -0.97 -0.65 -11.18
C CYS A 144 -2.30 -0.84 -11.94
N GLY A 145 -2.28 -0.46 -13.22
CA GLY A 145 -3.32 -0.81 -14.19
C GLY A 145 -4.20 0.35 -14.62
N VAL A 146 -4.14 1.53 -13.98
CA VAL A 146 -5.00 2.68 -14.34
C VAL A 146 -4.76 3.19 -15.77
N THR A 147 -3.61 2.90 -16.37
CA THR A 147 -3.29 3.22 -17.77
C THR A 147 -3.21 1.98 -18.69
N ALA A 148 -3.54 0.79 -18.20
CA ALA A 148 -3.35 -0.48 -18.91
C ALA A 148 -4.52 -0.83 -19.85
N HIS A 149 -4.85 0.07 -20.78
CA HIS A 149 -6.03 -0.06 -21.64
C HIS A 149 -6.04 -1.35 -22.47
N LYS A 150 -4.90 -1.71 -23.08
CA LYS A 150 -4.81 -2.84 -24.00
C LYS A 150 -4.89 -4.17 -23.25
N GLU A 151 -4.23 -4.25 -22.11
CA GLU A 151 -4.12 -5.45 -21.31
C GLU A 151 -5.41 -5.74 -20.57
N VAL A 152 -6.11 -4.70 -20.07
CA VAL A 152 -7.48 -4.85 -19.55
C VAL A 152 -8.46 -5.29 -20.64
N ALA A 153 -8.37 -4.71 -21.84
CA ALA A 153 -9.22 -5.13 -22.96
C ALA A 153 -8.96 -6.59 -23.35
N LEU A 154 -7.69 -7.02 -23.39
CA LEU A 154 -7.30 -8.41 -23.63
C LEU A 154 -7.86 -9.34 -22.54
N ALA A 155 -7.71 -8.99 -21.26
CA ALA A 155 -8.23 -9.78 -20.15
C ALA A 155 -9.74 -10.01 -20.30
N ARG A 156 -10.49 -8.95 -20.62
CA ARG A 156 -11.93 -9.04 -20.88
C ARG A 156 -12.27 -9.88 -22.11
N GLN A 157 -11.52 -9.76 -23.21
CA GLN A 157 -11.71 -10.61 -24.39
C GLN A 157 -11.49 -12.09 -24.09
N LEU A 158 -10.59 -12.40 -23.16
CA LEU A 158 -10.30 -13.76 -22.70
C LEU A 158 -11.27 -14.24 -21.61
N GLY A 159 -12.29 -13.45 -21.25
CA GLY A 159 -13.35 -13.83 -20.32
C GLY A 159 -13.03 -13.58 -18.84
N LEU A 160 -11.99 -12.80 -18.53
CA LEU A 160 -11.73 -12.34 -17.16
C LEU A 160 -12.57 -11.12 -16.83
N ASP A 161 -13.15 -11.10 -15.64
CA ASP A 161 -13.51 -9.85 -15.01
C ASP A 161 -12.26 -9.19 -14.43
N VAL A 162 -12.22 -7.86 -14.45
CA VAL A 162 -11.05 -7.07 -14.04
C VAL A 162 -11.49 -5.96 -13.09
N ILE A 163 -10.87 -5.91 -11.91
CA ILE A 163 -10.91 -4.77 -11.00
C ILE A 163 -9.52 -4.15 -10.99
N VAL A 164 -9.42 -2.87 -11.27
CA VAL A 164 -8.18 -2.11 -11.13
C VAL A 164 -8.20 -1.36 -9.80
N THR A 165 -7.16 -1.50 -8.99
CA THR A 165 -6.92 -0.66 -7.80
C THR A 165 -5.55 -0.02 -7.92
N ASP A 166 -5.52 1.30 -7.98
CA ASP A 166 -4.32 2.06 -8.31
C ASP A 166 -4.35 3.44 -7.64
N HIS A 167 -3.22 4.13 -7.67
CA HIS A 167 -3.04 5.48 -7.13
C HIS A 167 -2.11 6.37 -7.99
N HIS A 168 -1.64 5.83 -9.12
CA HIS A 168 -0.86 6.57 -10.10
C HIS A 168 -1.70 7.63 -10.83
N GLU A 169 -1.08 8.51 -11.61
CA GLU A 169 -1.83 9.52 -12.35
C GLU A 169 -2.67 8.88 -13.47
N PRO A 170 -4.01 9.01 -13.45
CA PRO A 170 -4.86 8.45 -14.50
C PRO A 170 -4.67 9.20 -15.82
N GLY A 171 -4.85 8.47 -16.94
CA GLY A 171 -4.91 9.06 -18.27
C GLY A 171 -6.19 9.88 -18.51
N ASP A 172 -6.34 10.39 -19.74
CA ASP A 172 -7.56 11.08 -20.15
C ASP A 172 -8.78 10.17 -20.22
N GLU A 173 -8.56 8.92 -20.60
CA GLU A 173 -9.54 7.85 -20.57
C GLU A 173 -9.13 6.82 -19.51
N LEU A 174 -10.09 6.03 -19.04
CA LEU A 174 -9.84 4.90 -18.14
C LEU A 174 -9.91 3.57 -18.91
N PRO A 175 -9.19 2.51 -18.47
CA PRO A 175 -9.32 1.19 -19.05
C PRO A 175 -10.74 0.66 -18.86
N GLN A 176 -11.22 -0.13 -19.83
CA GLN A 176 -12.57 -0.69 -19.81
C GLN A 176 -12.68 -1.91 -18.87
N ALA A 177 -12.31 -1.75 -17.60
CA ALA A 177 -12.43 -2.76 -16.56
C ALA A 177 -13.88 -2.85 -16.02
N ASN A 178 -14.18 -3.84 -15.17
CA ASN A 178 -15.45 -3.87 -14.43
C ASN A 178 -15.53 -2.71 -13.43
N ALA A 179 -14.39 -2.36 -12.81
CA ALA A 179 -14.23 -1.20 -11.96
C ALA A 179 -12.77 -0.73 -11.97
N VAL A 180 -12.56 0.59 -11.87
CA VAL A 180 -11.25 1.24 -11.76
C VAL A 180 -11.25 2.12 -10.52
N ILE A 181 -10.67 1.66 -9.43
CA ILE A 181 -10.61 2.40 -8.18
C ILE A 181 -9.29 3.15 -8.14
N ASP A 182 -9.37 4.47 -8.18
CA ASP A 182 -8.21 5.34 -8.04
C ASP A 182 -8.67 6.70 -7.46
N PRO A 183 -8.09 7.16 -6.35
CA PRO A 183 -8.51 8.41 -5.69
C PRO A 183 -8.19 9.66 -6.51
N LYS A 184 -7.27 9.59 -7.48
CA LYS A 184 -6.84 10.69 -8.35
C LYS A 184 -7.65 10.82 -9.64
N ARG A 185 -8.60 9.91 -9.88
CA ARG A 185 -9.55 10.05 -11.01
C ARG A 185 -10.17 11.44 -11.07
N LYS A 186 -10.34 11.97 -12.29
CA LYS A 186 -10.92 13.30 -12.53
C LYS A 186 -12.33 13.46 -11.93
N ASP A 187 -13.10 12.38 -11.87
CA ASP A 187 -14.45 12.32 -11.31
C ASP A 187 -14.49 11.90 -9.83
N SER A 188 -13.34 11.67 -9.19
CA SER A 188 -13.26 11.30 -7.78
C SER A 188 -13.68 12.45 -6.88
N THR A 189 -14.69 12.21 -6.04
CA THR A 189 -15.08 13.07 -4.91
C THR A 189 -14.44 12.65 -3.59
N TYR A 190 -13.57 11.63 -3.63
CA TYR A 190 -12.94 11.10 -2.43
C TYR A 190 -12.08 12.18 -1.73
N PRO A 191 -12.22 12.39 -0.41
CA PRO A 191 -11.58 13.52 0.25
C PRO A 191 -10.05 13.51 0.22
N PHE A 192 -9.42 12.35 0.04
CA PHE A 192 -7.97 12.19 0.19
C PHE A 192 -7.33 11.49 -1.02
N LYS A 193 -6.54 12.24 -1.80
CA LYS A 193 -5.98 11.77 -3.09
C LYS A 193 -4.66 11.01 -3.00
N GLU A 194 -4.02 11.03 -1.84
CA GLU A 194 -2.61 10.61 -1.69
C GLU A 194 -2.47 9.21 -1.10
N LEU A 195 -3.53 8.38 -1.11
CA LEU A 195 -3.40 6.98 -0.69
C LEU A 195 -2.31 6.29 -1.53
N ALA A 196 -1.49 5.47 -0.88
CA ALA A 196 -0.65 4.50 -1.57
C ALA A 196 -1.51 3.38 -2.19
N GLY A 197 -0.98 2.61 -3.14
CA GLY A 197 -1.60 1.42 -3.72
C GLY A 197 -2.09 0.44 -2.64
N VAL A 198 -1.29 0.16 -1.60
CA VAL A 198 -1.72 -0.68 -0.47
C VAL A 198 -2.85 -0.06 0.34
N GLY A 199 -2.92 1.26 0.38
CA GLY A 199 -4.03 2.01 0.98
C GLY A 199 -5.33 1.82 0.19
N VAL A 200 -5.27 1.88 -1.14
CA VAL A 200 -6.42 1.62 -2.02
C VAL A 200 -6.88 0.16 -1.90
N ALA A 201 -5.93 -0.79 -1.87
CA ALA A 201 -6.24 -2.21 -1.62
C ALA A 201 -6.89 -2.43 -0.25
N PHE A 202 -6.42 -1.74 0.80
CA PHE A 202 -7.05 -1.75 2.12
C PHE A 202 -8.49 -1.21 2.07
N LYS A 203 -8.75 -0.14 1.30
CA LYS A 203 -10.10 0.41 1.11
C LYS A 203 -11.04 -0.55 0.39
N LEU A 204 -10.56 -1.30 -0.60
CA LEU A 204 -11.34 -2.37 -1.23
C LEU A 204 -11.75 -3.45 -0.21
N LEU A 205 -10.83 -3.88 0.64
CA LEU A 205 -11.15 -4.83 1.71
C LEU A 205 -12.10 -4.21 2.77
N GLN A 206 -11.94 -2.93 3.08
CA GLN A 206 -12.85 -2.21 3.96
C GLN A 206 -14.27 -2.22 3.41
N ALA A 207 -14.47 -1.92 2.12
CA ALA A 207 -15.77 -1.99 1.46
C ALA A 207 -16.35 -3.42 1.49
N LEU A 208 -15.53 -4.44 1.22
CA LEU A 208 -15.96 -5.84 1.31
C LEU A 208 -16.44 -6.20 2.72
N VAL A 209 -15.71 -5.81 3.77
CA VAL A 209 -16.11 -6.02 5.18
C VAL A 209 -17.44 -5.35 5.50
N HIS A 210 -17.70 -4.15 4.96
CA HIS A 210 -18.99 -3.46 5.12
C HIS A 210 -20.13 -4.27 4.48
N LEU A 211 -19.93 -4.78 3.27
CA LEU A 211 -20.94 -5.58 2.57
C LEU A 211 -21.22 -6.92 3.25
N THR A 212 -20.20 -7.57 3.82
CA THR A 212 -20.36 -8.84 4.54
C THR A 212 -20.82 -8.66 5.98
N ARG A 213 -20.78 -7.43 6.51
CA ARG A 213 -20.98 -7.10 7.93
C ARG A 213 -20.08 -7.93 8.86
N SER A 214 -18.87 -8.24 8.38
CA SER A 214 -17.87 -8.99 9.13
C SER A 214 -17.16 -8.09 10.15
N SER A 215 -16.45 -8.70 11.11
CA SER A 215 -15.57 -7.93 12.00
C SER A 215 -14.45 -7.26 11.19
N THR A 216 -14.07 -6.04 11.61
CA THR A 216 -12.91 -5.35 11.08
C THR A 216 -11.58 -5.91 11.60
N ASP A 217 -11.60 -6.83 12.56
CA ASP A 217 -10.37 -7.39 13.15
C ASP A 217 -9.46 -8.02 12.09
N ASP A 218 -10.04 -8.77 11.16
CA ASP A 218 -9.33 -9.42 10.06
C ASP A 218 -8.71 -8.41 9.08
N LEU A 219 -9.36 -7.25 8.90
CA LEU A 219 -8.83 -6.15 8.10
C LEU A 219 -7.68 -5.46 8.83
N HIS A 220 -7.85 -5.20 10.12
CA HIS A 220 -6.83 -4.59 10.97
C HIS A 220 -5.60 -5.50 11.15
N GLU A 221 -5.74 -6.80 10.88
CA GLU A 221 -4.62 -7.73 10.88
C GLU A 221 -3.53 -7.41 9.85
N GLY A 222 -3.88 -6.70 8.77
CA GLY A 222 -2.98 -6.32 7.68
C GLY A 222 -2.36 -4.92 7.80
N LEU A 223 -2.64 -4.17 8.88
CA LEU A 223 -2.16 -2.78 9.01
C LEU A 223 -0.64 -2.65 9.02
N ASP A 224 0.10 -3.69 9.42
CA ASP A 224 1.56 -3.71 9.35
C ASP A 224 2.07 -3.72 7.89
N LEU A 225 1.40 -4.45 7.00
CA LEU A 225 1.66 -4.41 5.55
C LEU A 225 1.30 -3.04 4.96
N VAL A 226 0.14 -2.48 5.34
CA VAL A 226 -0.29 -1.14 4.90
C VAL A 226 0.74 -0.08 5.29
N ALA A 227 1.25 -0.12 6.53
CA ALA A 227 2.28 0.82 6.96
C ALA A 227 3.59 0.68 6.19
N ILE A 228 3.98 -0.56 5.84
CA ILE A 228 5.20 -0.81 5.06
C ILE A 228 5.07 -0.27 3.64
N GLY A 229 4.00 -0.62 2.91
CA GLY A 229 3.80 -0.14 1.55
C GLY A 229 3.68 1.38 1.50
N THR A 230 2.77 1.95 2.30
CA THR A 230 2.53 3.42 2.34
C THR A 230 3.81 4.21 2.66
N ALA A 231 4.61 3.76 3.64
CA ALA A 231 5.83 4.47 3.97
C ALA A 231 6.94 4.25 2.93
N ALA A 232 7.00 3.08 2.27
CA ALA A 232 7.99 2.79 1.24
C ALA A 232 7.75 3.53 -0.07
N ASP A 233 6.49 3.85 -0.36
CA ASP A 233 6.05 4.59 -1.54
C ASP A 233 6.26 6.12 -1.42
N ILE A 234 6.67 6.60 -0.24
CA ILE A 234 7.03 8.01 0.00
C ILE A 234 5.85 8.99 -0.26
N VAL A 235 4.61 8.50 -0.24
CA VAL A 235 3.42 9.36 -0.25
C VAL A 235 3.33 10.23 1.02
N PRO A 236 2.67 11.39 0.95
CA PRO A 236 2.44 12.24 2.11
C PRO A 236 1.80 11.50 3.30
N LEU A 237 2.47 11.54 4.46
CA LEU A 237 1.95 10.98 5.72
C LEU A 237 1.04 11.98 6.46
N VAL A 238 -0.03 12.35 5.77
CA VAL A 238 -1.13 13.20 6.26
C VAL A 238 -2.45 12.43 6.20
N ASP A 239 -3.49 12.97 6.83
CA ASP A 239 -4.85 12.41 6.82
C ASP A 239 -4.91 10.88 7.02
N GLU A 240 -5.46 10.11 6.09
CA GLU A 240 -5.63 8.67 6.21
C GLU A 240 -4.31 7.91 6.21
N ASN A 241 -3.35 8.30 5.38
CA ASN A 241 -2.00 7.69 5.39
C ASN A 241 -1.36 7.82 6.76
N ARG A 242 -1.50 8.99 7.40
CA ARG A 242 -1.01 9.19 8.77
C ARG A 242 -1.65 8.21 9.75
N THR A 243 -2.95 8.04 9.66
CA THR A 243 -3.71 7.14 10.54
C THR A 243 -3.31 5.68 10.31
N LEU A 244 -3.32 5.23 9.07
CA LEU A 244 -2.96 3.86 8.69
C LEU A 244 -1.52 3.52 9.07
N VAL A 245 -0.57 4.40 8.77
CA VAL A 245 0.85 4.20 9.13
C VAL A 245 1.06 4.22 10.63
N LYS A 246 0.43 5.15 11.37
CA LYS A 246 0.58 5.20 12.84
C LYS A 246 0.08 3.91 13.50
N MET A 247 -1.12 3.44 13.14
CA MET A 247 -1.67 2.19 13.66
C MET A 247 -0.85 0.98 13.21
N GLY A 248 -0.40 0.98 11.96
CA GLY A 248 0.40 -0.10 11.39
C GLY A 248 1.81 -0.21 11.97
N LEU A 249 2.47 0.89 12.35
CA LEU A 249 3.76 0.88 13.04
C LEU A 249 3.69 0.23 14.43
N GLU A 250 2.62 0.54 15.17
CA GLU A 250 2.36 -0.07 16.48
C GLU A 250 2.16 -1.57 16.34
N ARG A 251 1.41 -1.98 15.32
CA ARG A 251 1.22 -3.39 14.97
C ARG A 251 2.52 -4.05 14.53
N LEU A 252 3.27 -3.44 13.62
CA LEU A 252 4.51 -3.98 13.06
C LEU A 252 5.55 -4.27 14.16
N SER A 253 5.63 -3.39 15.15
CA SER A 253 6.52 -3.57 16.32
C SER A 253 6.20 -4.84 17.14
N ARG A 254 4.98 -5.39 17.00
CA ARG A 254 4.50 -6.59 17.70
C ARG A 254 3.86 -7.60 16.73
N THR A 255 4.28 -7.58 15.46
CA THR A 255 3.57 -8.32 14.41
C THR A 255 3.56 -9.83 14.68
N PRO A 256 2.40 -10.50 14.53
CA PRO A 256 2.34 -11.96 14.55
C PRO A 256 2.83 -12.58 13.23
N ASN A 257 3.00 -11.78 12.17
CA ASN A 257 3.44 -12.27 10.87
C ASN A 257 4.87 -12.80 10.95
N VAL A 258 5.04 -14.12 10.76
CA VAL A 258 6.34 -14.79 10.88
C VAL A 258 7.36 -14.31 9.85
N GLY A 259 6.91 -13.86 8.67
CA GLY A 259 7.73 -13.25 7.63
C GLY A 259 8.29 -11.91 8.06
N LEU A 260 7.43 -11.01 8.51
CA LEU A 260 7.85 -9.69 9.01
C LEU A 260 8.74 -9.82 10.25
N ARG A 261 8.46 -10.78 11.15
CA ARG A 261 9.33 -11.07 12.29
C ARG A 261 10.73 -11.50 11.84
N ALA A 262 10.83 -12.44 10.89
CA ALA A 262 12.12 -12.87 10.35
C ALA A 262 12.86 -11.70 9.67
N LEU A 263 12.15 -10.84 8.95
CA LEU A 263 12.73 -9.66 8.32
C LEU A 263 13.27 -8.65 9.35
N LEU A 264 12.51 -8.39 10.42
CA LEU A 264 12.95 -7.55 11.55
C LEU A 264 14.17 -8.14 12.26
N GLU A 265 14.25 -9.46 12.41
CA GLU A 265 15.39 -10.16 13.01
C GLU A 265 16.67 -9.97 12.19
N VAL A 266 16.64 -10.28 10.88
CA VAL A 266 17.84 -10.11 10.01
C VAL A 266 18.23 -8.65 9.83
N ALA A 267 17.26 -7.72 9.94
CA ALA A 267 17.49 -6.29 9.91
C ALA A 267 18.06 -5.70 11.22
N GLY A 268 18.17 -6.50 12.29
CA GLY A 268 18.62 -6.02 13.60
C GLY A 268 17.60 -5.09 14.29
N LEU A 269 16.32 -5.23 13.94
CA LEU A 269 15.19 -4.46 14.47
C LEU A 269 14.25 -5.27 15.37
N ALA A 270 14.57 -6.53 15.65
CA ALA A 270 13.78 -7.37 16.54
C ALA A 270 13.56 -6.69 17.91
N ARG A 271 12.29 -6.67 18.34
CA ARG A 271 11.84 -6.09 19.62
C ARG A 271 12.10 -4.59 19.79
N LYS A 272 12.42 -3.87 18.72
CA LYS A 272 12.51 -2.40 18.73
C LYS A 272 11.17 -1.77 18.38
N GLU A 273 10.98 -0.53 18.83
CA GLU A 273 9.93 0.32 18.28
C GLU A 273 10.26 0.66 16.82
N ILE A 274 9.34 0.35 15.92
CA ILE A 274 9.52 0.56 14.49
C ILE A 274 9.03 1.96 14.12
N THR A 275 9.80 2.64 13.28
CA THR A 275 9.51 4.00 12.82
C THR A 275 9.42 3.99 11.29
N THR A 276 8.86 5.05 10.71
CA THR A 276 8.85 5.25 9.25
C THR A 276 10.26 5.23 8.67
N GLY A 277 11.24 5.81 9.37
CA GLY A 277 12.66 5.75 8.96
C GLY A 277 13.20 4.32 8.92
N HIS A 278 12.83 3.47 9.87
CA HIS A 278 13.19 2.05 9.81
C HIS A 278 12.55 1.36 8.60
N ILE A 279 11.30 1.68 8.24
CA ILE A 279 10.69 1.14 7.02
C ILE A 279 11.47 1.59 5.80
N VAL A 280 11.58 2.90 5.57
CA VAL A 280 12.14 3.49 4.35
C VAL A 280 13.61 3.11 4.14
N PHE A 281 14.43 3.15 5.19
CA PHE A 281 15.88 2.98 5.05
C PHE A 281 16.39 1.56 5.36
N ILE A 282 15.57 0.71 5.97
CA ILE A 282 16.01 -0.61 6.44
C ILE A 282 15.15 -1.74 5.86
N LEU A 283 13.83 -1.68 5.99
CA LEU A 283 12.95 -2.77 5.56
C LEU A 283 12.65 -2.72 4.06
N ALA A 284 12.19 -1.58 3.54
CA ALA A 284 11.85 -1.39 2.14
C ALA A 284 13.01 -1.76 1.19
N PRO A 285 14.28 -1.40 1.46
CA PRO A 285 15.41 -1.83 0.65
C PRO A 285 15.60 -3.35 0.56
N ARG A 286 15.25 -4.10 1.61
CA ARG A 286 15.31 -5.58 1.63
C ARG A 286 14.14 -6.22 0.90
N ILE A 287 12.96 -5.62 0.97
CA ILE A 287 11.80 -6.06 0.21
C ILE A 287 12.03 -5.79 -1.28
N ASN A 288 12.60 -4.62 -1.60
CA ASN A 288 12.85 -4.16 -2.97
C ASN A 288 14.21 -4.61 -3.55
N SER A 289 15.06 -5.33 -2.80
CA SER A 289 16.37 -5.79 -3.30
C SER A 289 16.28 -6.87 -4.38
N VAL A 290 15.06 -7.20 -4.80
CA VAL A 290 14.76 -8.33 -5.66
C VAL A 290 14.93 -8.00 -7.16
N GLY A 291 15.01 -6.74 -7.56
CA GLY A 291 14.99 -6.35 -8.98
C GLY A 291 16.20 -6.65 -9.87
N ARG A 292 17.21 -7.44 -9.44
CA ARG A 292 18.39 -7.77 -10.30
C ARG A 292 18.93 -9.20 -10.17
N LEU A 293 18.55 -9.94 -9.12
CA LEU A 293 19.12 -11.26 -8.78
C LEU A 293 18.06 -12.30 -8.33
N GLY A 294 16.78 -11.90 -8.20
CA GLY A 294 15.70 -12.77 -7.73
C GLY A 294 14.32 -12.37 -8.26
N SER A 295 13.30 -13.19 -7.99
CA SER A 295 11.89 -12.92 -8.37
C SER A 295 11.16 -12.19 -7.24
N ALA A 296 10.49 -11.06 -7.55
CA ALA A 296 9.72 -10.24 -6.60
C ALA A 296 8.67 -11.04 -5.83
N GLU A 297 8.20 -12.16 -6.40
CA GLU A 297 7.35 -13.13 -5.74
C GLU A 297 7.95 -13.67 -4.44
N ARG A 298 9.28 -13.73 -4.32
CA ARG A 298 9.96 -14.15 -3.08
C ARG A 298 9.59 -13.24 -1.91
N ALA A 299 9.52 -11.93 -2.14
CA ALA A 299 9.11 -10.99 -1.11
C ALA A 299 7.64 -11.18 -0.74
N VAL A 300 6.77 -11.42 -1.72
CA VAL A 300 5.36 -11.79 -1.44
C VAL A 300 5.30 -13.06 -0.60
N HIS A 301 6.03 -14.12 -0.98
CA HIS A 301 6.09 -15.38 -0.25
C HIS A 301 6.56 -15.22 1.20
N LEU A 302 7.51 -14.31 1.47
CA LEU A 302 7.90 -13.96 2.83
C LEU A 302 6.70 -13.41 3.62
N LEU A 303 5.95 -12.48 3.04
CA LEU A 303 4.86 -11.78 3.73
C LEU A 303 3.61 -12.65 3.93
N ILE A 304 3.39 -13.66 3.08
CA ILE A 304 2.20 -14.54 3.17
C ILE A 304 2.47 -15.87 3.89
N THR A 305 3.73 -16.29 4.07
CA THR A 305 4.01 -17.61 4.68
C THR A 305 3.59 -17.67 6.15
N SER A 306 3.18 -18.86 6.59
CA SER A 306 2.97 -19.24 7.99
C SER A 306 4.10 -20.11 8.54
N ASN A 307 5.08 -20.49 7.72
CA ASN A 307 6.19 -21.35 8.11
C ASN A 307 7.40 -20.50 8.55
N ALA A 308 7.71 -20.54 9.85
CA ALA A 308 8.81 -19.78 10.43
C ALA A 308 10.19 -20.13 9.85
N GLN A 309 10.43 -21.38 9.45
CA GLN A 309 11.70 -21.77 8.83
C GLN A 309 11.81 -21.21 7.42
N GLN A 310 10.74 -21.30 6.63
CA GLN A 310 10.69 -20.69 5.30
C GLN A 310 10.87 -19.17 5.38
N ALA A 311 10.21 -18.51 6.35
CA ALA A 311 10.37 -17.09 6.59
C ALA A 311 11.82 -16.69 6.86
N ARG A 312 12.53 -17.40 7.75
CA ARG A 312 13.95 -17.13 8.03
C ARG A 312 14.86 -17.33 6.82
N ASN A 313 14.61 -18.38 6.04
CA ASN A 313 15.38 -18.66 4.83
C ASN A 313 15.20 -17.52 3.82
N ILE A 314 13.95 -17.14 3.54
CA ILE A 314 13.66 -16.06 2.59
C ILE A 314 14.22 -14.72 3.09
N ALA A 315 13.98 -14.35 4.35
CA ALA A 315 14.51 -13.11 4.93
C ALA A 315 16.04 -13.02 4.84
N SER A 316 16.75 -14.13 5.05
CA SER A 316 18.21 -14.16 4.92
C SER A 316 18.67 -13.95 3.48
N ILE A 317 17.96 -14.49 2.50
CA ILE A 317 18.23 -14.26 1.07
C ILE A 317 18.04 -12.78 0.75
N LEU A 318 16.90 -12.19 1.14
CA LEU A 318 16.63 -10.76 0.91
C LEU A 318 17.67 -9.86 1.58
N ASP A 319 18.12 -10.19 2.79
CA ASP A 319 19.19 -9.43 3.46
C ASP A 319 20.52 -9.50 2.69
N SER A 320 20.88 -10.69 2.18
CA SER A 320 22.07 -10.87 1.34
C SER A 320 21.98 -10.11 0.03
N GLU A 321 20.84 -10.17 -0.66
CA GLU A 321 20.59 -9.45 -1.91
C GLU A 321 20.67 -7.94 -1.71
N ASN A 322 20.11 -7.43 -0.61
CA ASN A 322 20.21 -6.02 -0.26
C ASN A 322 21.66 -5.58 0.03
N ARG A 323 22.48 -6.41 0.69
CA ARG A 323 23.91 -6.11 0.89
C ARG A 323 24.65 -6.04 -0.45
N GLN A 324 24.38 -6.99 -1.35
CA GLN A 324 24.98 -6.99 -2.69
C GLN A 324 24.54 -5.78 -3.50
N ARG A 325 23.25 -5.45 -3.48
CA ARG A 325 22.70 -4.25 -4.13
C ARG A 325 23.41 -3.00 -3.65
N LYS A 326 23.56 -2.80 -2.33
CA LYS A 326 24.31 -1.66 -1.76
C LYS A 326 25.75 -1.60 -2.25
N SER A 327 26.45 -2.74 -2.28
CA SER A 327 27.83 -2.80 -2.78
C SER A 327 27.93 -2.38 -4.25
N ILE A 328 26.96 -2.78 -5.09
CA ILE A 328 26.89 -2.38 -6.50
C ILE A 328 26.58 -0.89 -6.61
N ASP A 329 25.58 -0.39 -5.88
CA ASP A 329 25.19 1.02 -5.88
C ASP A 329 26.38 1.92 -5.47
N GLU A 330 27.14 1.54 -4.44
CA GLU A 330 28.36 2.25 -3.99
C GLU A 330 29.49 2.20 -5.02
N GLN A 331 29.60 1.13 -5.80
CA GLN A 331 30.57 1.06 -6.90
C GLN A 331 30.15 1.98 -8.04
N THR A 332 28.91 1.86 -8.52
CA THR A 332 28.37 2.70 -9.60
C THR A 332 28.42 4.17 -9.25
N PHE A 333 28.11 4.55 -8.00
CA PHE A 333 28.20 5.94 -7.55
C PHE A 333 29.63 6.49 -7.54
N ARG A 334 30.65 5.65 -7.29
CA ARG A 334 32.07 6.08 -7.35
C ARG A 334 32.58 6.21 -8.78
N GLU A 335 32.00 5.46 -9.71
CA GLU A 335 32.37 5.49 -11.13
C GLU A 335 31.73 6.68 -11.88
N ALA A 336 30.59 7.17 -11.40
CA ALA A 336 29.87 8.34 -11.94
C ALA A 336 30.49 9.67 -11.50
#